data_AF-Q84N04-F1
#
_entry.id   AF-Q84N04-F1
#
_cell.length_a   1.000
_cell.length_b   1.000
_cell.length_c   1.000
_cell.angle_alpha   90.00
_cell.angle_beta   90.00
_cell.angle_gamma   90.00
#
_symmetry.space_group_name_H-M   'P 1'
#
loop_
_entity.id
_entity.type
_entity.pdbx_description
1 polymer ?
#
loop_
_entity_poly.entity_id
_entity_poly.type
_entity_poly.pdbx_seq_one_letter_code
_entity_poly.pdbx_strand_id
1 'polypeptide(L)'
;GADMAIYYPYSDEEKRLTALHDTIEKMLYDPEQNDEHIGILSDKSKPLIFTMARLDRVKNLTGFVELYGKSSRLRELANIVVIGGYFDVKKSKDREEIAEIEKMHDLIKKYDLGSQFRWISAQLDRALSGELYRYIADTRGAFVQPAVYEAFGLTVVEAMTSGLPTFATCHGGPAEIIEHGIS
;
A
#
# COMPACT_ATOMS: atom_id res chain seq x y z
N GLY A 1 -18.41 -7.29 -3.95
CA GLY A 1 -17.36 -8.32 -4.15
C GLY A 1 -16.31 -7.77 -5.10
N ALA A 2 -15.14 -8.43 -5.17
CA ALA A 2 -14.10 -8.09 -6.13
C ALA A 2 -14.41 -8.69 -7.51
N ASP A 3 -13.95 -8.02 -8.56
CA ASP A 3 -14.07 -8.52 -9.93
C ASP A 3 -13.09 -9.67 -10.16
N MET A 4 -13.61 -10.91 -10.28
CA MET A 4 -12.80 -12.13 -10.35
C MET A 4 -11.95 -12.24 -11.63
N ALA A 5 -12.21 -11.41 -12.64
CA ALA A 5 -11.34 -11.30 -13.81
C ALA A 5 -10.07 -10.48 -13.52
N ILE A 6 -10.09 -9.64 -12.48
CA ILE A 6 -9.00 -8.72 -12.11
C ILE A 6 -8.27 -9.21 -10.86
N TYR A 7 -9.03 -9.61 -9.85
CA TYR A 7 -8.53 -10.08 -8.56
C TYR A 7 -8.77 -11.57 -8.46
N TYR A 8 -7.69 -12.33 -8.34
CA TYR A 8 -7.69 -13.78 -8.25
C TYR A 8 -6.40 -14.20 -7.53
N PRO A 9 -6.35 -15.43 -6.97
CA PRO A 9 -5.23 -15.88 -6.16
C PRO A 9 -3.88 -15.78 -6.89
N TYR A 10 -2.86 -15.31 -6.18
CA TYR A 10 -1.50 -15.18 -6.72
C TYR A 10 -0.88 -16.50 -7.21
N SER A 11 -1.39 -17.63 -6.70
CA SER A 11 -0.99 -18.99 -7.09
C SER A 11 -1.55 -19.45 -8.44
N ASP A 12 -2.44 -18.70 -9.08
CA ASP A 12 -2.97 -19.00 -10.42
C ASP A 12 -1.98 -18.52 -11.50
N GLU A 13 -0.85 -19.25 -11.65
CA GLU A 13 0.29 -18.87 -12.50
C GLU A 13 -0.10 -18.64 -13.96
N GLU A 14 -1.06 -19.40 -14.50
CA GLU A 14 -1.51 -19.30 -15.89
C GLU A 14 -2.21 -17.98 -16.20
N LYS A 15 -2.83 -17.35 -15.19
CA LYS A 15 -3.53 -16.07 -15.36
C LYS A 15 -2.66 -14.86 -15.11
N ARG A 16 -1.47 -15.03 -14.53
CA ARG A 16 -0.58 -13.93 -14.12
C ARG A 16 -0.27 -13.00 -15.29
N LEU A 17 -0.39 -11.70 -15.03
CA LEU A 17 -0.10 -10.67 -16.03
C LEU A 17 1.39 -10.31 -16.00
N THR A 18 2.26 -11.28 -16.30
CA THR A 18 3.73 -11.13 -16.20
C THR A 18 4.30 -10.01 -17.07
N ALA A 19 3.62 -9.64 -18.16
CA ALA A 19 3.96 -8.48 -18.97
C ALA A 19 3.90 -7.14 -18.20
N LEU A 20 3.24 -7.09 -17.03
CA LEU A 20 3.19 -5.90 -16.16
C LEU A 20 4.32 -5.89 -15.12
N HIS A 21 5.12 -6.96 -14.99
CA HIS A 21 6.12 -7.07 -13.92
C HIS A 21 7.21 -6.02 -14.04
N ASP A 22 7.71 -5.73 -15.24
CA ASP A 22 8.68 -4.65 -15.45
C ASP A 22 8.14 -3.29 -14.98
N THR A 23 6.85 -3.02 -15.23
CA THR A 23 6.17 -1.80 -14.77
C THR A 23 6.06 -1.76 -13.25
N ILE A 24 5.67 -2.88 -12.63
CA ILE A 24 5.58 -3.01 -11.17
C ILE A 24 6.95 -2.84 -10.52
N GLU A 25 7.99 -3.49 -11.07
CA GLU A 25 9.34 -3.39 -10.55
C GLU A 25 9.92 -1.99 -10.67
N LYS A 26 9.67 -1.31 -11.78
CA LYS A 26 10.03 0.10 -11.93
C LYS A 26 9.31 0.95 -10.88
N MET A 27 7.99 0.80 -10.77
CA MET A 27 7.19 1.55 -9.81
C MET A 27 7.62 1.32 -8.36
N LEU A 28 8.03 0.10 -7.98
CA LEU A 28 8.44 -0.24 -6.62
C LEU A 28 9.91 0.10 -6.33
N TYR A 29 10.80 -0.07 -7.31
CA TYR A 29 12.25 -0.17 -7.06
C TYR A 29 13.13 0.76 -7.87
N ASP A 30 12.58 1.54 -8.81
CA ASP A 30 13.34 2.56 -9.53
C ASP A 30 13.82 3.65 -8.54
N PRO A 31 15.13 3.91 -8.40
CA PRO A 31 15.63 4.92 -7.48
C PRO A 31 15.25 6.36 -7.87
N GLU A 32 14.81 6.60 -9.11
CA GLU A 32 14.40 7.92 -9.57
C GLU A 32 13.25 8.48 -8.73
N GLN A 33 13.36 9.76 -8.35
CA GLN A 33 12.33 10.48 -7.63
C GLN A 33 11.56 11.32 -8.63
N ASN A 34 10.27 11.06 -8.80
CA ASN A 34 9.46 11.69 -9.83
C ASN A 34 8.02 11.91 -9.35
N ASP A 35 7.15 12.27 -10.28
CA ASP A 35 5.73 12.54 -10.01
C ASP A 35 4.86 11.28 -9.85
N GLU A 36 5.41 10.10 -10.11
CA GLU A 36 4.73 8.81 -9.99
C GLU A 36 5.10 8.09 -8.68
N HIS A 37 6.35 8.22 -8.23
CA HIS A 37 6.84 7.65 -6.99
C HIS A 37 8.00 8.43 -6.34
N ILE A 38 8.03 8.41 -5.00
CA ILE A 38 9.14 8.90 -4.19
C ILE A 38 9.52 7.90 -3.09
N GLY A 39 10.70 8.07 -2.50
CA GLY A 39 11.32 7.11 -1.58
C GLY A 39 12.02 5.98 -2.33
N ILE A 40 12.84 5.21 -1.62
CA ILE A 40 13.65 4.11 -2.16
C ILE A 40 13.51 2.90 -1.23
N LEU A 41 13.50 1.71 -1.82
CA LEU A 41 13.62 0.45 -1.10
C LEU A 41 15.03 -0.10 -1.28
N SER A 42 15.91 0.20 -0.34
CA SER A 42 17.34 -0.14 -0.45
C SER A 42 17.59 -1.65 -0.37
N ASP A 43 16.83 -2.35 0.45
CA ASP A 43 16.88 -3.81 0.56
C ASP A 43 15.64 -4.43 -0.10
N LYS A 44 15.80 -4.88 -1.34
CA LYS A 44 14.72 -5.50 -2.13
C LYS A 44 14.39 -6.93 -1.68
N SER A 45 15.18 -7.54 -0.80
CA SER A 45 14.94 -8.90 -0.31
C SER A 45 13.89 -8.94 0.80
N LYS A 46 13.60 -7.79 1.42
CA LYS A 46 12.59 -7.68 2.47
C LYS A 46 11.19 -7.81 1.89
N PRO A 47 10.27 -8.49 2.60
CA PRO A 47 8.85 -8.44 2.31
C PRO A 47 8.33 -7.00 2.27
N LEU A 48 7.27 -6.80 1.48
CA LEU A 48 6.60 -5.51 1.35
C LEU A 48 5.28 -5.52 2.13
N ILE A 49 5.15 -4.58 3.05
CA ILE A 49 3.84 -4.26 3.66
C ILE A 49 3.27 -3.09 2.88
N PHE A 50 2.12 -3.30 2.24
CA PHE A 50 1.54 -2.29 1.36
C PHE A 50 0.14 -1.85 1.79
N THR A 51 -0.17 -0.59 1.49
CA THR A 51 -1.51 -0.02 1.65
C THR A 51 -1.85 0.82 0.42
N MET A 52 -3.13 0.83 0.03
CA MET A 52 -3.65 1.65 -1.06
C MET A 52 -4.98 2.27 -0.67
N ALA A 53 -5.05 3.60 -0.67
CA ALA A 53 -6.28 4.34 -0.41
C ALA A 53 -6.16 5.79 -0.89
N ARG A 54 -7.26 6.54 -0.81
CA ARG A 54 -7.19 8.00 -0.85
C ARG A 54 -6.38 8.51 0.33
N LEU A 55 -5.72 9.65 0.14
CA LEU A 55 -4.96 10.32 1.19
C LEU A 55 -5.87 11.33 1.90
N ASP A 56 -6.58 10.83 2.92
CA ASP A 56 -7.42 11.62 3.81
C ASP A 56 -7.25 11.13 5.26
N ARG A 57 -7.75 11.88 6.25
CA ARG A 57 -7.56 11.58 7.68
C ARG A 57 -8.30 10.32 8.10
N VAL A 58 -9.42 10.00 7.46
CA VAL A 58 -10.18 8.79 7.78
C VAL A 58 -9.40 7.56 7.35
N LYS A 59 -8.80 7.58 6.14
CA LYS A 59 -7.96 6.50 5.61
C LYS A 59 -6.64 6.34 6.37
N ASN A 60 -6.14 7.42 6.98
CA ASN A 60 -5.09 7.38 8.01
C ASN A 60 -3.78 6.72 7.54
N LEU A 61 -3.40 6.94 6.27
CA LEU A 61 -2.15 6.42 5.72
C LEU A 61 -0.93 6.99 6.46
N THR A 62 -0.96 8.26 6.85
CA THR A 62 0.11 8.89 7.62
C THR A 62 0.22 8.30 9.04
N GLY A 63 -0.88 7.86 9.65
CA GLY A 63 -0.85 7.18 10.95
C GLY A 63 -0.12 5.83 10.85
N PHE A 64 -0.36 5.07 9.78
CA PHE A 64 0.40 3.85 9.50
C PHE A 64 1.90 4.12 9.35
N VAL A 65 2.27 5.15 8.57
CA VAL A 65 3.68 5.53 8.37
C VAL A 65 4.33 5.96 9.69
N GLU A 66 3.62 6.68 10.54
CA GLU A 66 4.12 7.05 11.87
C GLU A 66 4.37 5.83 12.75
N LEU A 67 3.43 4.88 12.79
CA LEU A 67 3.57 3.65 13.56
C LEU A 67 4.74 2.79 13.06
N TYR A 68 4.88 2.66 11.75
CA TYR A 68 6.03 2.00 11.13
C TYR A 68 7.35 2.68 11.52
N GLY A 69 7.43 4.01 11.40
CA GLY A 69 8.63 4.77 11.72
C GLY A 69 9.11 4.63 13.17
N LYS A 70 8.17 4.44 14.11
CA LYS A 70 8.44 4.19 15.54
C LYS A 70 8.90 2.76 15.86
N SER A 71 8.66 1.79 14.98
CA SER A 71 8.93 0.38 15.25
C SER A 71 10.22 -0.09 14.57
N SER A 72 11.33 -0.08 15.32
CA SER A 72 12.63 -0.57 14.82
C SER A 72 12.54 -2.02 14.33
N ARG A 73 11.88 -2.89 15.10
CA ARG A 73 11.68 -4.29 14.72
C ARG A 73 10.93 -4.44 13.40
N LEU A 74 9.88 -3.65 13.15
CA LEU A 74 9.13 -3.75 11.90
C LEU A 74 9.96 -3.28 10.70
N ARG A 75 10.71 -2.19 10.87
CA ARG A 75 11.66 -1.64 9.90
C ARG A 75 12.79 -2.61 9.55
N GLU A 76 13.25 -3.39 10.52
CA GLU A 76 14.23 -4.46 10.29
C GLU A 76 13.65 -5.59 9.42
N LEU A 77 12.37 -5.94 9.62
CA LEU A 77 11.74 -7.10 9.00
C LEU A 77 11.15 -6.85 7.60
N ALA A 78 10.64 -5.66 7.33
CA ALA A 78 9.89 -5.37 6.11
C ALA A 78 10.10 -3.92 5.64
N ASN A 79 9.90 -3.68 4.35
CA ASN A 79 9.73 -2.33 3.81
C ASN A 79 8.24 -1.98 3.72
N ILE A 80 7.92 -0.69 3.62
CA ILE A 80 6.53 -0.26 3.40
C ILE A 80 6.34 0.44 2.05
N VAL A 81 5.19 0.18 1.44
CA VAL A 81 4.73 0.81 0.20
C VAL A 81 3.36 1.45 0.45
N VAL A 82 3.26 2.76 0.22
CA VAL A 82 2.03 3.52 0.40
C VAL A 82 1.59 4.05 -0.96
N ILE A 83 0.36 3.74 -1.35
CA ILE A 83 -0.22 4.20 -2.62
C ILE A 83 -1.39 5.10 -2.30
N GLY A 84 -1.30 6.39 -2.67
CA GLY A 84 -2.37 7.33 -2.37
C GLY A 84 -1.97 8.80 -2.47
N GLY A 85 -2.90 9.62 -2.94
CA GLY A 85 -2.74 11.07 -3.07
C GLY A 85 -1.63 11.53 -4.01
N TYR A 86 -1.33 12.82 -3.93
CA TYR A 86 -0.21 13.47 -4.61
C TYR A 86 0.97 13.66 -3.66
N PHE A 87 2.17 13.91 -4.21
CA PHE A 87 3.34 14.25 -3.39
C PHE A 87 3.49 15.75 -3.15
N ASP A 88 2.94 16.60 -4.02
CA ASP A 88 3.02 18.05 -3.95
C ASP A 88 1.65 18.62 -3.60
N VAL A 89 1.60 19.41 -2.53
CA VAL A 89 0.41 20.15 -2.07
C VAL A 89 -0.20 21.01 -3.18
N LYS A 90 0.59 21.51 -4.13
CA LYS A 90 0.13 22.34 -5.25
C LYS A 90 -0.74 21.57 -6.25
N LYS A 91 -0.63 20.23 -6.27
CA LYS A 91 -1.44 19.37 -7.14
C LYS A 91 -2.80 19.05 -6.54
N SER A 92 -2.97 19.25 -5.23
CA SER A 92 -4.25 19.07 -4.56
C SER A 92 -5.00 20.38 -4.38
N LYS A 93 -6.32 20.29 -4.44
CA LYS A 93 -7.25 21.37 -4.05
C LYS A 93 -8.01 21.04 -2.77
N ASP A 94 -7.83 19.83 -2.26
CA ASP A 94 -8.49 19.33 -1.07
C ASP A 94 -7.63 19.63 0.17
N ARG A 95 -8.21 20.32 1.15
CA ARG A 95 -7.45 20.77 2.33
C ARG A 95 -7.00 19.62 3.22
N GLU A 96 -7.75 18.52 3.22
CA GLU A 96 -7.45 17.35 4.02
C GLU A 96 -6.27 16.59 3.42
N GLU A 97 -6.31 16.37 2.10
CA GLU A 97 -5.20 15.79 1.34
C GLU A 97 -3.94 16.66 1.46
N ILE A 98 -4.03 17.99 1.31
CA ILE A 98 -2.88 18.90 1.49
C ILE A 98 -2.23 18.70 2.87
N ALA A 99 -3.03 18.66 3.95
CA ALA A 99 -2.51 18.48 5.30
C ALA A 99 -1.87 17.09 5.49
N GLU A 100 -2.43 16.05 4.88
CA GLU A 100 -1.88 14.70 4.93
C GLU A 100 -0.60 14.56 4.08
N ILE A 101 -0.47 15.30 2.96
CA ILE A 101 0.76 15.39 2.17
C ILE A 101 1.89 16.00 3.02
N GLU A 102 1.64 17.15 3.64
CA GLU A 102 2.61 17.82 4.52
C GLU A 102 3.05 16.89 5.66
N LYS A 103 2.07 16.25 6.31
CA LYS A 103 2.33 15.29 7.38
C LYS A 103 3.15 14.08 6.90
N MET A 104 2.88 13.56 5.70
CA MET A 104 3.64 12.44 5.12
C MET A 104 5.12 12.81 4.97
N HIS A 105 5.41 13.98 4.39
CA HIS A 105 6.79 14.48 4.24
C HIS A 105 7.49 14.67 5.59
N ASP A 106 6.79 15.26 6.56
CA ASP A 106 7.33 15.44 7.91
C ASP A 106 7.68 14.11 8.57
N LEU A 107 6.83 13.08 8.42
CA LEU A 107 7.09 11.75 8.97
C LEU A 107 8.27 11.06 8.29
N ILE A 108 8.37 11.14 6.96
CA ILE A 108 9.51 10.58 6.20
C ILE A 108 10.81 11.18 6.71
N LYS A 109 10.87 12.51 6.90
CA LYS A 109 12.03 13.21 7.42
C LYS A 109 12.30 12.89 8.89
N LYS A 110 11.26 12.91 9.73
CA LYS A 110 11.37 12.70 11.18
C LYS A 110 11.92 11.32 11.55
N TYR A 111 11.51 10.28 10.81
CA TYR A 111 11.92 8.90 11.11
C TYR A 111 13.00 8.35 10.17
N ASP A 112 13.53 9.20 9.27
CA ASP A 112 14.54 8.83 8.27
C ASP A 112 14.13 7.58 7.47
N LEU A 113 12.98 7.67 6.79
CA LEU A 113 12.35 6.54 6.12
C LEU A 113 12.82 6.32 4.68
N GLY A 114 13.61 7.23 4.11
CA GLY A 114 13.88 7.29 2.67
C GLY A 114 14.45 6.03 2.02
N SER A 115 15.05 5.11 2.80
CA SER A 115 15.63 3.83 2.35
C SER A 115 14.74 2.60 2.54
N GLN A 116 13.59 2.75 3.19
CA GLN A 116 12.71 1.66 3.64
C GLN A 116 11.23 1.94 3.33
N PHE A 117 10.97 2.96 2.52
CA PHE A 117 9.65 3.52 2.24
C PHE A 117 9.53 3.87 0.77
N ARG A 118 8.39 3.52 0.18
CA ARG A 118 8.01 3.89 -1.18
C ARG A 118 6.61 4.50 -1.16
N TRP A 119 6.48 5.73 -1.67
CA TRP A 119 5.18 6.39 -1.85
C TRP A 119 4.89 6.51 -3.34
N ILE A 120 3.77 5.93 -3.76
CA ILE A 120 3.31 5.89 -5.15
C ILE A 120 2.02 6.71 -5.26
N SER A 121 1.89 7.43 -6.37
CA SER A 121 0.70 8.24 -6.66
C SER A 121 -0.54 7.35 -6.86
N ALA A 122 -1.73 7.89 -6.63
CA ALA A 122 -2.99 7.10 -6.65
C ALA A 122 -3.45 6.61 -8.04
N GLN A 123 -2.70 6.87 -9.12
CA GLN A 123 -3.16 6.63 -10.49
C GLN A 123 -2.72 5.25 -11.02
N LEU A 124 -3.28 4.18 -10.44
CA LEU A 124 -3.09 2.83 -10.95
C LEU A 124 -4.33 2.37 -11.72
N ASP A 125 -4.11 1.78 -12.90
CA ASP A 125 -5.19 1.06 -13.57
C ASP A 125 -5.54 -0.23 -12.80
N ARG A 126 -6.74 -0.76 -13.06
CA ARG A 126 -7.27 -1.91 -12.30
C ARG A 126 -6.47 -3.19 -12.55
N ALA A 127 -5.96 -3.41 -13.77
CA ALA A 127 -5.19 -4.61 -14.09
C ALA A 127 -3.82 -4.58 -13.39
N LEU A 128 -3.14 -3.42 -13.41
CA LEU A 128 -1.91 -3.21 -12.67
C LEU A 128 -2.11 -3.34 -11.16
N SER A 129 -3.21 -2.79 -10.62
CA SER A 129 -3.55 -2.93 -9.20
C SER A 129 -3.76 -4.40 -8.80
N GLY A 130 -4.51 -5.16 -9.61
CA GLY A 130 -4.72 -6.60 -9.38
C GLY A 130 -3.41 -7.38 -9.42
N GLU A 131 -2.55 -7.13 -10.40
CA GLU A 131 -1.25 -7.81 -10.49
C GLU A 131 -0.30 -7.37 -9.38
N LEU A 132 -0.38 -6.12 -8.92
CA LEU A 132 0.39 -5.63 -7.79
C LEU A 132 0.06 -6.41 -6.50
N TYR A 133 -1.22 -6.62 -6.16
CA TYR A 133 -1.58 -7.45 -4.99
C TYR A 133 -0.90 -8.82 -5.03
N ARG A 134 -0.92 -9.49 -6.21
CA ARG A 134 -0.28 -10.80 -6.41
C ARG A 134 1.24 -10.74 -6.36
N TYR A 135 1.84 -9.71 -6.96
CA TYR A 135 3.29 -9.48 -6.90
C TYR A 135 3.75 -9.29 -5.44
N ILE A 136 3.02 -8.53 -4.64
CA ILE A 136 3.35 -8.38 -3.21
C ILE A 136 3.20 -9.72 -2.47
N ALA A 137 2.22 -10.54 -2.82
CA ALA A 137 2.07 -11.88 -2.24
C ALA A 137 3.29 -12.78 -2.56
N ASP A 138 3.86 -12.69 -3.77
CA ASP A 138 5.10 -13.40 -4.13
C ASP A 138 6.28 -12.98 -3.23
N THR A 139 6.34 -11.71 -2.82
CA THR A 139 7.35 -11.20 -1.87
C THR A 139 7.12 -11.64 -0.42
N ARG A 140 6.09 -12.47 -0.16
CA ARG A 140 5.62 -12.84 1.18
C ARG A 140 5.24 -11.62 2.01
N GLY A 141 4.72 -10.61 1.32
CA GLY A 141 4.27 -9.35 1.90
C GLY A 141 2.91 -9.46 2.60
N ALA A 142 2.36 -8.29 2.94
CA ALA A 142 1.03 -8.18 3.54
C ALA A 142 0.33 -6.88 3.12
N PHE A 143 -1.00 -6.89 3.12
CA PHE A 143 -1.81 -5.69 2.99
C PHE A 143 -2.16 -5.13 4.37
N VAL A 144 -2.10 -3.81 4.52
CA VAL A 144 -2.57 -3.10 5.71
C VAL A 144 -3.63 -2.08 5.31
N GLN A 145 -4.74 -2.07 6.04
CA GLN A 145 -5.81 -1.10 5.90
C GLN A 145 -5.95 -0.33 7.23
N PRO A 146 -5.35 0.86 7.38
CA PRO A 146 -5.15 1.50 8.68
C PRO A 146 -6.21 2.57 9.03
N ALA A 147 -7.37 2.57 8.36
CA ALA A 147 -8.36 3.64 8.55
C ALA A 147 -8.85 3.72 9.99
N VAL A 148 -9.15 4.94 10.42
CA VAL A 148 -9.85 5.19 11.69
C VAL A 148 -11.22 4.52 11.67
N TYR A 149 -11.89 4.55 10.51
CA TYR A 149 -13.14 3.84 10.26
C TYR A 149 -13.23 3.47 8.78
N GLU A 150 -13.68 2.27 8.48
CA GLU A 150 -13.88 1.81 7.10
C GLU A 150 -15.29 1.22 6.96
N ALA A 151 -16.16 1.86 6.17
CA ALA A 151 -17.56 1.43 6.07
C ALA A 151 -17.71 0.02 5.47
N PHE A 152 -16.89 -0.30 4.46
CA PHE A 152 -16.87 -1.62 3.83
C PHE A 152 -15.45 -2.14 3.61
N GLY A 153 -14.60 -1.39 2.90
CA GLY A 153 -13.22 -1.79 2.64
C GLY A 153 -13.09 -2.72 1.44
N LEU A 154 -13.44 -2.23 0.24
CA LEU A 154 -13.26 -3.01 -1.00
C LEU A 154 -11.82 -3.49 -1.17
N THR A 155 -10.83 -2.68 -0.78
CA THR A 155 -9.41 -3.04 -0.86
C THR A 155 -9.04 -4.23 0.04
N VAL A 156 -9.75 -4.43 1.15
CA VAL A 156 -9.61 -5.64 1.99
C VAL A 156 -10.05 -6.87 1.20
N VAL A 157 -11.21 -6.80 0.55
CA VAL A 157 -11.74 -7.90 -0.27
C VAL A 157 -10.84 -8.18 -1.48
N GLU A 158 -10.29 -7.15 -2.11
CA GLU A 158 -9.36 -7.27 -3.24
C GLU A 158 -8.05 -7.96 -2.82
N ALA A 159 -7.47 -7.55 -1.69
CA ALA A 159 -6.27 -8.17 -1.12
C ALA A 159 -6.49 -9.65 -0.79
N MET A 160 -7.56 -9.95 -0.05
CA MET A 160 -7.91 -11.32 0.35
C MET A 160 -8.21 -12.20 -0.87
N THR A 161 -8.98 -11.70 -1.84
CA THR A 161 -9.25 -12.42 -3.11
C THR A 161 -7.97 -12.73 -3.88
N SER A 162 -6.96 -11.85 -3.77
CA SER A 162 -5.66 -12.04 -4.41
C SER A 162 -4.73 -12.98 -3.64
N GLY A 163 -5.15 -13.45 -2.45
CA GLY A 163 -4.38 -14.33 -1.57
C GLY A 163 -3.33 -13.62 -0.72
N LEU A 164 -3.45 -12.30 -0.54
CA LEU A 164 -2.51 -11.52 0.24
C LEU A 164 -2.96 -11.41 1.71
N PRO A 165 -2.14 -11.84 2.70
CA PRO A 165 -2.47 -11.69 4.12
C PRO A 165 -2.81 -10.25 4.46
N THR A 166 -3.92 -10.04 5.16
CA THR A 166 -4.50 -8.70 5.35
C THR A 166 -4.66 -8.35 6.83
N PHE A 167 -4.17 -7.17 7.20
CA PHE A 167 -4.38 -6.54 8.50
C PHE A 167 -5.26 -5.31 8.30
N ALA A 168 -6.52 -5.36 8.73
CA ALA A 168 -7.46 -4.25 8.55
C ALA A 168 -7.91 -3.65 9.89
N THR A 169 -8.48 -2.44 9.83
CA THR A 169 -9.09 -1.79 10.99
C THR A 169 -10.22 -2.64 11.56
N CYS A 170 -10.34 -2.69 12.88
CA CYS A 170 -11.49 -3.34 13.54
C CYS A 170 -12.71 -2.42 13.64
N HIS A 171 -12.67 -1.23 13.03
CA HIS A 171 -13.72 -0.23 13.07
C HIS A 171 -14.47 -0.15 11.74
N GLY A 172 -15.63 -0.82 11.68
CA GLY A 172 -16.53 -0.83 10.52
C GLY A 172 -16.52 -2.18 9.79
N GLY A 173 -16.77 -2.15 8.48
CA GLY A 173 -16.97 -3.33 7.64
C GLY A 173 -15.87 -4.39 7.70
N PRO A 174 -14.56 -4.05 7.74
CA PRO A 174 -13.53 -5.07 7.78
C PRO A 174 -13.58 -5.99 9.00
N ALA A 175 -14.19 -5.57 10.11
CA ALA A 175 -14.40 -6.40 11.30
C ALA A 175 -15.38 -7.58 11.06
N GLU A 176 -16.25 -7.48 10.05
CA GLU A 176 -17.13 -8.57 9.62
C GLU A 176 -16.54 -9.36 8.44
N ILE A 177 -15.58 -8.77 7.71
CA ILE A 177 -14.94 -9.41 6.55
C ILE A 177 -13.84 -10.38 6.99
N ILE A 178 -13.05 -10.00 8.01
CA ILE A 178 -11.90 -10.79 8.48
C ILE A 178 -12.28 -11.53 9.76
N GLU A 179 -12.09 -12.85 9.75
CA GLU A 179 -12.06 -13.66 10.96
C GLU A 179 -10.64 -13.69 11.53
N HIS A 180 -10.46 -13.08 12.71
CA HIS A 180 -9.14 -12.88 13.30
C HIS A 180 -8.38 -14.20 13.49
N GLY A 181 -7.20 -14.28 12.87
CA GLY A 181 -6.30 -15.44 12.97
C GLY A 181 -6.65 -16.60 12.04
N ILE A 182 -7.69 -16.46 11.20
CA ILE A 182 -8.16 -17.48 10.26
C ILE A 182 -8.02 -17.00 8.81
N SER A 183 -8.58 -15.84 8.50
CA SER A 183 -8.63 -15.27 7.13
C SER A 183 -7.70 -14.09 6.93
#